data_AF-A0A6N9T7I0-F1
#
_entry.id   AF-A0A6N9T7I0-F1
#
_cell.length_a   1.000
_cell.length_b   1.000
_cell.length_c   1.000
_cell.angle_alpha   90.00
_cell.angle_beta   90.00
_cell.angle_gamma   90.00
#
_symmetry.space_group_name_H-M   'P 1'
#
loop_
_entity.id
_entity.type
_entity.pdbx_description
1 polymer ?
#
loop_
_entity_poly.entity_id
_entity_poly.type
_entity_poly.pdbx_seq_one_letter_code
_entity_poly.pdbx_strand_id
1 'polypeptide(L)'
;MPYDAAAAIALVKAVFPRSTAELLQQSTGVPMRTVTRWISGDSRIPPKLLGKLEEQRKLRSEFSDEIRSLYEEMRDEGLTRQAARSAILELAASGEFEQIDEI
;
A
#
# COMPACT_ATOMS: atom_id res chain seq x y z
N MET A 1 -2.70 26.07 4.91
CA MET A 1 -1.35 25.46 4.95
C MET A 1 -0.75 25.51 3.55
N PRO A 2 0.52 25.93 3.37
CA PRO A 2 1.20 25.82 2.08
C PRO A 2 1.36 24.34 1.68
N TYR A 3 1.32 24.06 0.37
CA TYR A 3 1.52 22.70 -0.16
C TYR A 3 2.98 22.28 0.02
N ASP A 4 3.20 21.19 0.76
CA ASP A 4 4.52 20.57 0.92
C ASP A 4 4.69 19.43 -0.09
N ALA A 5 5.42 19.72 -1.17
CA ALA A 5 5.72 18.76 -2.22
C ALA A 5 6.60 17.60 -1.73
N ALA A 6 7.52 17.87 -0.80
CA ALA A 6 8.45 16.87 -0.31
C ALA A 6 7.72 15.85 0.56
N ALA A 7 6.84 16.31 1.45
CA ALA A 7 5.98 15.43 2.26
C ALA A 7 5.05 14.59 1.38
N ALA A 8 4.45 15.19 0.35
CA ALA A 8 3.58 14.48 -0.60
C ALA A 8 4.33 13.36 -1.34
N ILE A 9 5.53 13.63 -1.85
CA ILE A 9 6.36 12.63 -2.54
C ILE A 9 6.83 11.54 -1.57
N ALA A 10 7.20 11.91 -0.34
CA ALA A 10 7.59 10.95 0.69
C ALA A 10 6.45 9.98 1.03
N LEU A 11 5.21 10.47 1.09
CA LEU A 11 4.03 9.62 1.28
C LEU A 11 3.85 8.62 0.14
N VAL A 12 3.96 9.06 -1.12
CA VAL A 12 3.88 8.15 -2.27
C VAL A 12 4.95 7.06 -2.17
N LYS A 13 6.20 7.40 -1.82
CA LYS A 13 7.29 6.43 -1.63
C LYS A 13 7.06 5.47 -0.47
N ALA A 14 6.39 5.92 0.59
CA ALA A 14 6.04 5.06 1.72
C ALA A 14 5.02 3.98 1.32
N VAL A 15 4.06 4.33 0.47
CA VAL A 15 3.05 3.39 -0.04
C VAL A 15 3.63 2.48 -1.13
N PHE A 16 4.42 3.05 -2.06
CA PHE A 16 5.01 2.35 -3.21
C PHE A 16 6.55 2.43 -3.18
N PRO A 17 7.22 1.63 -2.32
CA PRO A 17 8.68 1.69 -2.15
C PRO A 17 9.46 1.17 -3.35
N ARG A 18 8.83 0.39 -4.24
CA ARG A 18 9.39 -0.11 -5.49
C ARG A 18 8.50 0.40 -6.64
N SER A 19 9.10 0.83 -7.74
CA SER A 19 8.37 1.29 -8.95
C SER A 19 7.28 2.34 -8.70
N THR A 20 7.62 3.40 -7.97
CA THR A 20 6.69 4.44 -7.49
C THR A 20 5.84 5.10 -8.60
N ALA A 21 6.41 5.37 -9.77
CA ALA A 21 5.68 6.01 -10.87
C ALA A 21 4.71 5.05 -11.58
N GLU A 22 5.16 3.82 -11.82
CA GLU A 22 4.36 2.81 -12.52
C GLU A 22 3.19 2.34 -11.66
N LEU A 23 3.43 2.04 -10.39
CA LEU A 23 2.37 1.62 -9.49
C LEU A 23 1.36 2.74 -9.22
N LEU A 24 1.84 3.99 -9.10
CA LEU A 24 0.92 5.13 -8.97
C LEU A 24 0.12 5.37 -10.25
N GLN A 25 0.71 5.14 -11.42
CA GLN A 25 0.00 5.21 -12.70
C GLN A 25 -1.09 4.14 -12.79
N GLN A 26 -0.76 2.89 -12.44
CA GLN A 26 -1.72 1.79 -12.42
C GLN A 26 -2.85 2.04 -11.42
N SER A 27 -2.54 2.54 -10.23
CA SER A 27 -3.53 2.77 -9.18
C SER A 27 -4.45 3.97 -9.43
N THR A 28 -4.00 4.95 -10.23
CA THR A 28 -4.77 6.18 -10.47
C THR A 28 -5.41 6.26 -11.85
N GLY A 29 -4.92 5.47 -12.82
CA GLY A 29 -5.33 5.55 -14.24
C GLY A 29 -4.88 6.84 -14.95
N VAL A 30 -4.12 7.71 -14.26
CA VAL A 30 -3.67 9.00 -14.80
C VAL A 30 -2.49 8.78 -15.75
N PRO A 31 -2.33 9.57 -16.84
CA PRO A 31 -1.20 9.41 -17.75
C PRO A 31 0.16 9.45 -17.05
N MET A 32 1.10 8.59 -17.48
CA MET A 32 2.44 8.46 -16.90
C MET A 32 3.15 9.82 -16.79
N ARG A 33 3.05 10.67 -17.81
CA ARG A 33 3.66 12.02 -17.81
C ARG A 33 3.21 12.87 -16.61
N THR A 34 1.94 12.80 -16.24
CA THR A 34 1.40 13.55 -15.10
C THR A 34 1.94 12.98 -13.79
N VAL A 35 1.99 11.66 -13.66
CA VAL A 35 2.57 10.97 -12.51
C VAL A 35 4.06 11.28 -12.35
N THR A 36 4.83 11.30 -13.44
CA THR A 36 6.24 11.71 -13.41
C THR A 36 6.40 13.14 -12.91
N ARG A 37 5.55 14.07 -13.36
CA ARG A 37 5.56 15.48 -12.91
C ARG A 37 5.18 15.63 -11.44
N TRP A 38 4.32 14.76 -10.91
CA TRP A 38 4.03 14.71 -9.48
C TRP A 38 5.24 14.26 -8.66
N ILE A 39 5.92 13.21 -9.12
CA ILE A 39 7.08 12.63 -8.43
C ILE A 39 8.33 13.53 -8.53
N SER A 40 8.48 14.28 -9.63
CA SER A 40 9.55 15.29 -9.76
C SER A 40 9.26 16.59 -9.02
N GLY A 41 8.03 16.80 -8.55
CA GLY A 41 7.60 18.05 -7.89
C GLY A 41 7.22 19.17 -8.86
N ASP A 42 7.23 18.93 -10.17
CA ASP A 42 6.84 19.89 -11.22
C ASP A 42 5.32 20.14 -11.28
N SER A 43 4.54 19.37 -10.54
CA SER A 43 3.09 19.48 -10.43
C SER A 43 2.61 19.05 -9.04
N ARG A 44 1.48 19.61 -8.61
CA ARG A 44 0.87 19.26 -7.32
C ARG A 44 0.10 17.96 -7.41
N ILE A 45 0.29 17.09 -6.42
CA ILE A 45 -0.52 15.89 -6.24
C ILE A 45 -1.92 16.30 -5.77
N PRO A 46 -3.00 15.76 -6.36
CA PRO A 46 -4.35 16.06 -5.93
C PRO A 46 -4.57 15.72 -4.45
N PRO A 47 -5.21 16.61 -3.65
CA PRO A 47 -5.39 16.39 -2.22
C PRO A 47 -6.25 15.14 -1.91
N LYS A 48 -7.23 14.82 -2.77
CA LYS A 48 -8.02 13.58 -2.65
C LYS A 48 -7.15 12.33 -2.80
N LEU A 49 -6.13 12.38 -3.66
CA LEU A 49 -5.19 11.27 -3.84
C LEU A 49 -4.26 11.15 -2.62
N LEU A 50 -3.80 12.28 -2.06
CA LEU A 50 -3.01 12.26 -0.83
C LEU A 50 -3.78 11.64 0.34
N GLY A 51 -5.05 11.98 0.53
CA GLY A 51 -5.89 11.35 1.56
C GLY A 51 -5.99 9.83 1.40
N LYS A 52 -6.19 9.34 0.16
CA LYS A 52 -6.20 7.90 -0.12
C LYS A 52 -4.84 7.23 0.17
N LEU A 53 -3.73 7.90 -0.15
CA LEU A 53 -2.40 7.37 0.12
C LEU A 53 -2.09 7.32 1.62
N GLU A 54 -2.58 8.29 2.40
CA GLU A 54 -2.48 8.26 3.87
C GLU A 54 -3.24 7.07 4.47
N GLU A 55 -4.47 6.83 4.00
CA GLU A 55 -5.27 5.68 4.39
C GLU A 55 -4.59 4.35 4.03
N GLN A 56 -4.07 4.23 2.79
CA GLN A 56 -3.32 3.05 2.36
C GLN A 56 -2.06 2.83 3.20
N ARG A 57 -1.34 3.89 3.57
CA ARG A 57 -0.19 3.80 4.46
C ARG A 57 -0.60 3.26 5.83
N LYS A 58 -1.72 3.72 6.39
CA LYS A 58 -2.25 3.25 7.67
C LYS A 58 -2.59 1.77 7.61
N LEU A 59 -3.38 1.36 6.61
CA LEU A 59 -3.77 -0.03 6.38
C LEU A 59 -2.56 -0.96 6.22
N ARG A 60 -1.53 -0.53 5.47
CA ARG A 60 -0.29 -1.30 5.32
C ARG A 60 0.45 -1.49 6.64
N SER A 61 0.45 -0.47 7.51
CA SER A 61 1.06 -0.58 8.84
C SER A 61 0.31 -1.60 9.68
N GLU A 62 -1.02 -1.47 9.76
CA GLU A 62 -1.89 -2.37 10.53
C GLU A 62 -1.74 -3.81 10.06
N PHE A 63 -1.80 -4.05 8.75
CA PHE A 63 -1.62 -5.37 8.16
C PHE A 63 -0.21 -5.95 8.41
N SER A 64 0.82 -5.12 8.40
CA SER A 64 2.20 -5.57 8.69
C SER A 64 2.36 -5.98 10.15
N ASP A 65 1.68 -5.30 11.06
CA ASP A 65 1.70 -5.61 12.49
C ASP A 65 0.86 -6.87 12.79
N GLU A 66 -0.28 -7.03 12.12
CA GLU A 66 -1.10 -8.24 12.21
C GLU A 66 -0.36 -9.48 11.69
N ILE A 67 0.29 -9.39 10.51
CA ILE A 67 1.14 -10.48 10.00
C ILE A 67 2.27 -10.81 10.96
N ARG A 68 2.87 -9.79 11.59
CA ARG A 68 3.93 -10.02 12.57
C ARG A 68 3.39 -10.77 13.79
N SER A 69 2.25 -10.36 14.33
CA SER A 69 1.57 -11.05 15.45
C SER A 69 1.28 -12.50 15.08
N LEU A 70 0.64 -12.73 13.93
CA LEU A 70 0.33 -14.07 13.45
C LEU A 70 1.60 -14.93 13.33
N TYR A 71 2.68 -14.38 12.78
CA TYR A 71 3.93 -15.13 12.66
C TYR A 71 4.57 -15.46 14.02
N GLU A 72 4.45 -14.56 15.00
CA GLU A 72 4.91 -14.80 16.37
C GLU A 72 4.06 -15.87 17.06
N GLU A 73 2.74 -15.80 16.96
CA GLU A 73 1.81 -16.82 17.48
C GLU A 73 2.09 -18.19 16.86
N MET A 74 2.22 -18.26 15.54
CA MET A 74 2.54 -19.52 14.84
C MET A 74 3.91 -20.09 15.24
N ARG A 75 4.89 -19.22 15.51
CA ARG A 75 6.21 -19.65 15.99
C ARG A 75 6.11 -20.23 17.40
N ASP A 76 5.36 -19.59 18.28
CA ASP A 76 5.16 -20.03 19.66
C ASP A 76 4.36 -21.34 19.73
N GLU A 77 3.45 -21.57 18.78
CA GLU A 77 2.70 -22.82 18.60
C GLU A 77 3.52 -23.94 17.90
N GLY A 78 4.76 -23.66 17.48
CA GLY A 78 5.63 -24.65 16.83
C GLY A 78 5.26 -24.97 15.37
N LEU A 79 4.42 -24.15 14.73
CA LEU A 79 4.09 -24.30 13.32
C LEU A 79 5.29 -23.92 12.44
N THR A 80 5.61 -24.79 11.48
CA THR A 80 6.70 -24.52 10.53
C THR A 80 6.34 -23.35 9.61
N ARG A 81 7.34 -22.57 9.18
CA ARG A 81 7.18 -21.45 8.22
C ARG A 81 6.38 -21.83 6.97
N GLN A 82 6.41 -23.10 6.56
CA GLN A 82 5.69 -23.60 5.40
C GLN A 82 4.17 -23.72 5.67
N ALA A 83 3.77 -24.12 6.89
CA ALA A 83 2.36 -24.15 7.29
C ALA A 83 1.78 -22.73 7.39
N ALA A 84 2.55 -21.78 7.94
CA ALA A 84 2.18 -20.36 7.96
C ALA A 84 1.95 -19.77 6.58
N ARG A 85 2.87 -20.07 5.65
CA ARG A 85 2.74 -19.62 4.27
C ARG A 85 1.49 -20.18 3.60
N SER A 86 1.17 -21.46 3.81
CA SER A 86 -0.04 -22.07 3.24
C SER A 86 -1.32 -21.46 3.79
N ALA A 87 -1.40 -21.23 5.11
CA ALA A 87 -2.57 -20.62 5.74
C ALA A 87 -2.82 -19.18 5.26
N ILE A 88 -1.76 -18.36 5.14
CA ILE A 88 -1.87 -16.99 4.61
C ILE A 88 -2.34 -17.00 3.15
N LEU A 89 -1.85 -17.93 2.32
CA LEU A 89 -2.27 -18.03 0.92
C LEU A 89 -3.71 -18.52 0.80
N GLU A 90 -4.16 -19.40 1.69
CA GLU A 90 -5.55 -19.86 1.75
C GLU A 90 -6.50 -18.73 2.17
N LEU A 91 -6.13 -17.94 3.19
CA LEU A 91 -6.85 -16.73 3.61
C LEU A 91 -6.91 -15.66 2.50
N ALA A 92 -5.82 -15.47 1.76
CA ALA A 92 -5.80 -14.55 0.62
C ALA A 92 -6.64 -15.06 -0.57
N ALA A 93 -6.90 -16.36 -0.66
CA ALA A 93 -7.70 -17.00 -1.70
C ALA A 93 -9.16 -17.23 -1.29
N SER A 94 -9.48 -17.23 0.01
CA SER A 94 -10.86 -17.18 0.48
C SER A 94 -11.41 -15.79 0.14
N GLY A 95 -12.36 -15.71 -0.79
CA GLY A 95 -12.88 -14.50 -1.43
C GLY A 95 -13.54 -13.43 -0.52
N GLU A 96 -13.17 -13.32 0.75
CA GLU A 96 -13.58 -12.22 1.63
C GLU A 96 -13.04 -10.86 1.18
N PHE A 97 -12.05 -10.82 0.27
CA PHE A 97 -11.54 -9.59 -0.34
C PHE A 97 -12.30 -9.11 -1.60
N GLU A 98 -13.30 -9.85 -2.11
CA GLU A 98 -14.06 -9.46 -3.31
C GLU A 98 -14.99 -8.24 -3.12
N GLN A 99 -15.16 -7.72 -1.91
CA GLN A 99 -15.99 -6.52 -1.66
C GLN A 99 -15.31 -5.17 -1.96
N ILE A 100 -14.07 -5.16 -2.45
CA ILE A 100 -13.33 -3.91 -2.74
C ILE A 100 -13.57 -3.42 -4.19
N ASP A 101 -14.18 -4.23 -5.07
CA ASP A 101 -14.39 -3.89 -6.48
C ASP A 101 -15.65 -3.03 -6.78
N GLU A 102 -16.43 -2.65 -5.77
CA GLU A 102 -17.52 -1.65 -5.91
C GLU A 102 -17.17 -0.30 -5.25
N ILE A 103 -16.06 0.35 -5.65
CA ILE A 103 -15.82 1.81 -5.41
C ILE A 103 -15.17 2.50 -6.61
#